data_AF-A0A1W9W224-F1
#
_entry.id   AF-A0A1W9W224-F1
#
_cell.length_a   1.000
_cell.length_b   1.000
_cell.length_c   1.000
_cell.angle_alpha   90.00
_cell.angle_beta   90.00
_cell.angle_gamma   90.00
#
_symmetry.space_group_name_H-M   'P 1'
#
loop_
_entity.id
_entity.type
_entity.pdbx_description
1 polymer ?
#
loop_
_entity_poly.entity_id
_entity_poly.type
_entity_poly.pdbx_seq_one_letter_code
_entity_poly.pdbx_strand_id
1 'polypeptide(L)'
;MGGKMNKRIIDIIEKFNNYKGRVDIKQLSKELGVNQRTIRYDIDKINEELKKKDLDLIEKLTKGGLEGDVKSLNLLLDGLDLDENIFQEYKEVLILIMITFEENININNLCEKFDLGRTTIKTTLKKIYSKQNRRLFL
;
A
#
# COMPACT_ATOMS: atom_id res chain seq x y z
N MET A 1 16.47 -1.29 -2.30
CA MET A 1 15.10 -1.65 -2.72
C MET A 1 14.14 -1.04 -1.72
N GLY A 2 13.56 0.14 -2.02
CA GLY A 2 12.59 0.78 -1.14
C GLY A 2 11.25 0.05 -1.21
N GLY A 3 10.76 -0.46 -0.09
CA GLY A 3 9.46 -1.11 -0.04
C GLY A 3 8.37 -0.06 -0.25
N LYS A 4 7.62 -0.18 -1.36
CA LYS A 4 6.53 0.75 -1.69
C LYS A 4 5.53 0.81 -0.52
N MET A 5 5.15 2.01 -0.10
CA MET A 5 4.13 2.19 0.94
C MET A 5 2.82 1.57 0.45
N ASN A 6 2.22 0.71 1.27
CA ASN A 6 0.98 0.02 0.94
C ASN A 6 -0.16 0.58 1.79
N LYS A 7 -1.40 0.22 1.46
CA LYS A 7 -2.58 0.61 2.23
C LYS A 7 -2.44 0.41 3.74
N ARG A 8 -1.84 -0.71 4.16
CA ARG A 8 -1.64 -0.98 5.59
C ARG A 8 -0.71 0.02 6.26
N ILE A 9 0.32 0.53 5.57
CA ILE A 9 1.18 1.60 6.08
C ILE A 9 0.38 2.89 6.26
N ILE A 10 -0.49 3.22 5.30
CA ILE A 10 -1.40 4.37 5.40
C ILE A 10 -2.35 4.19 6.58
N ASP A 11 -2.99 3.02 6.70
CA ASP A 11 -3.89 2.69 7.81
C ASP A 11 -3.17 2.84 9.17
N ILE A 12 -1.91 2.38 9.29
CA ILE A 12 -1.11 2.54 10.51
C ILE A 12 -0.93 4.03 10.84
N ILE A 13 -0.59 4.87 9.86
CA ILE A 13 -0.42 6.31 10.07
C ILE A 13 -1.74 6.95 10.50
N GLU A 14 -2.87 6.59 9.87
CA GLU A 14 -4.19 7.06 10.29
C GLU A 14 -4.52 6.67 11.73
N LYS A 15 -4.05 5.51 12.21
CA LYS A 15 -4.20 5.13 13.62
C LYS A 15 -3.45 6.08 14.55
N PHE A 16 -2.23 6.50 14.20
CA PHE A 16 -1.54 7.54 14.97
C PHE A 16 -2.35 8.83 15.03
N ASN A 17 -2.95 9.27 13.92
CA ASN A 17 -3.83 10.45 13.91
C ASN A 17 -5.03 10.30 14.84
N ASN A 18 -5.73 9.17 14.74
CA ASN A 18 -6.93 8.89 15.53
C ASN A 18 -6.65 8.78 17.04
N TYR A 19 -5.45 8.33 17.41
CA TYR A 19 -5.04 8.14 18.80
C TYR A 19 -4.01 9.19 19.28
N LYS A 20 -4.02 10.38 18.68
CA LYS A 20 -3.20 11.54 19.11
C LYS A 20 -1.71 11.22 19.23
N GLY A 21 -1.18 10.50 18.24
CA GLY A 21 0.23 10.13 18.15
C GLY A 21 0.63 8.92 18.99
N ARG A 22 -0.28 8.27 19.72
CA ARG A 22 0.05 7.12 20.59
C ARG A 22 -0.74 5.87 20.24
N VAL A 23 -0.05 4.79 19.93
CA VAL A 23 -0.67 3.49 19.59
C VAL A 23 0.13 2.35 20.23
N ASP A 24 -0.41 1.12 20.20
CA ASP A 24 0.26 -0.08 20.68
C ASP A 24 0.34 -1.17 19.60
N ILE A 25 1.47 -1.87 19.53
CA ILE A 25 1.70 -2.92 18.53
C ILE A 25 0.64 -4.03 18.61
N LYS A 26 0.19 -4.43 19.81
CA LYS A 26 -0.85 -5.45 19.96
C LYS A 26 -2.19 -4.96 19.45
N GLN A 27 -2.51 -3.69 19.71
CA GLN A 27 -3.73 -3.07 19.22
C GLN A 27 -3.74 -3.02 17.68
N LEU A 28 -2.68 -2.50 17.07
CA LEU A 28 -2.53 -2.44 15.61
C LEU A 28 -2.62 -3.85 14.98
N SER A 29 -1.96 -4.83 15.60
CA SER A 29 -2.00 -6.23 15.16
C SER A 29 -3.43 -6.78 15.13
N LYS A 30 -4.22 -6.50 16.17
CA LYS A 30 -5.61 -6.94 16.27
C LYS A 30 -6.50 -6.22 15.25
N GLU A 31 -6.39 -4.90 15.15
CA GLU A 31 -7.25 -4.08 14.27
C GLU A 31 -6.96 -4.33 12.79
N LEU A 32 -5.71 -4.58 12.41
CA LEU A 32 -5.29 -4.77 11.01
C LEU A 32 -5.21 -6.25 10.60
N GLY A 33 -5.53 -7.18 11.50
CA GLY A 33 -5.57 -8.62 11.20
C GLY A 33 -4.22 -9.23 10.80
N VAL A 34 -3.10 -8.65 11.26
CA VAL A 34 -1.74 -9.14 10.99
C VAL A 34 -1.00 -9.42 12.28
N ASN A 35 0.03 -10.26 12.24
CA ASN A 35 0.82 -10.53 13.44
C ASN A 35 1.68 -9.31 13.86
N GLN A 36 2.09 -9.27 15.12
CA GLN A 36 2.89 -8.16 15.67
C GLN A 36 4.26 -7.99 14.99
N ARG A 37 4.85 -9.06 14.44
CA ARG A 37 6.13 -8.97 13.71
C ARG A 37 5.94 -8.18 12.41
N THR A 38 4.83 -8.39 11.71
CA THR A 38 4.45 -7.60 10.54
C THR A 38 4.31 -6.12 10.90
N ILE A 39 3.61 -5.79 11.99
CA ILE A 39 3.49 -4.40 12.46
C ILE A 39 4.87 -3.78 12.72
N ARG A 40 5.77 -4.49 13.41
CA ARG A 40 7.14 -3.99 13.65
C ARG A 40 7.87 -3.67 12.34
N TYR A 41 7.77 -4.54 11.34
CA TYR A 41 8.38 -4.31 10.04
C TYR A 41 7.74 -3.14 9.28
N ASP A 42 6.44 -2.94 9.40
CA ASP A 42 5.79 -1.78 8.78
C ASP A 42 6.18 -0.47 9.48
N ILE A 43 6.34 -0.47 10.81
CA ILE A 43 6.87 0.68 11.58
C ILE A 43 8.32 0.99 11.18
N ASP A 44 9.17 -0.04 11.03
CA ASP A 44 10.55 0.16 10.60
C ASP A 44 10.61 0.79 9.19
N LYS A 45 9.72 0.37 8.28
CA LYS A 45 9.59 1.00 6.94
C LYS A 45 9.10 2.45 7.02
N ILE A 46 8.11 2.75 7.87
CA ILE A 46 7.66 4.12 8.07
C ILE A 46 8.82 5.00 8.54
N ASN A 47 9.62 4.52 9.51
CA ASN A 47 10.80 5.23 9.98
C ASN A 47 11.89 5.39 8.91
N GLU A 48 12.07 4.42 8.01
CA GLU A 48 12.95 4.59 6.85
C GLU A 48 12.50 5.72 5.93
N GLU A 49 11.18 5.84 5.66
CA GLU A 49 10.65 6.90 4.81
C GLU A 49 10.67 8.28 5.50
N LEU A 50 10.34 8.35 6.79
CA LEU A 50 10.46 9.58 7.59
C LEU A 50 11.91 10.08 7.60
N LYS A 51 12.87 9.17 7.81
CA LYS A 51 14.30 9.51 7.81
C LYS A 51 14.78 10.08 6.47
N LYS A 52 14.28 9.57 5.33
CA LYS A 52 14.63 10.11 4.00
C LYS A 52 14.16 11.54 3.79
N LYS A 53 13.09 11.93 4.47
CA LYS A 53 12.48 13.27 4.40
C LYS A 53 12.93 14.19 5.54
N ASP A 54 13.86 13.75 6.37
CA ASP A 54 14.34 14.47 7.56
C ASP A 54 13.20 14.85 8.53
N LEU A 55 12.28 13.90 8.74
CA LEU A 55 11.10 14.04 9.62
C LEU A 55 11.28 13.24 10.92
N ASP A 56 10.51 13.61 11.96
CA ASP A 56 10.55 12.95 13.25
C ASP A 56 10.12 11.48 13.14
N LEU A 57 10.92 10.57 13.71
CA LEU A 57 10.69 9.14 13.66
C LEU A 57 9.68 8.69 14.72
N ILE A 58 9.02 7.56 14.48
CA ILE A 58 8.21 6.87 15.49
C ILE A 58 9.15 6.28 16.55
N GLU A 59 8.93 6.68 17.80
CA GLU A 59 9.61 6.18 18.98
C GLU A 59 8.97 4.87 19.48
N LYS A 60 9.82 3.94 19.91
CA LYS A 60 9.41 2.67 20.51
C LYS A 60 9.42 2.80 22.02
N LEU A 61 8.25 2.78 22.64
CA LEU A 61 8.08 2.83 24.08
C LEU A 61 8.12 1.43 24.72
N THR A 62 8.14 1.40 26.05
CA THR A 62 8.06 0.13 26.80
C THR A 62 6.77 -0.63 26.51
N LYS A 63 6.81 -1.95 26.71
CA LYS A 63 5.65 -2.86 26.56
C LYS A 63 4.98 -2.90 25.18
N GLY A 64 5.58 -2.29 24.15
CA GLY A 64 5.06 -2.29 22.78
C GLY A 64 4.28 -1.04 22.39
N GLY A 65 4.28 -0.01 23.24
CA GLY A 65 3.76 1.30 22.89
C GLY A 65 4.62 1.98 21.81
N LEU A 66 3.99 2.81 21.01
CA LEU A 66 4.59 3.61 19.95
C LEU A 66 4.11 5.04 20.08
N GLU A 67 5.03 5.98 19.91
CA GLU A 67 4.74 7.42 19.90
C GLU A 67 5.30 8.04 18.63
N GLY A 68 4.48 8.76 17.89
CA GLY A 68 4.87 9.39 16.63
C GLY A 68 4.32 10.81 16.56
N ASP A 69 5.14 11.71 16.01
CA ASP A 69 4.70 13.08 15.72
C ASP A 69 3.68 13.08 14.57
N VAL A 70 2.44 13.42 14.91
CA VAL A 70 1.31 13.47 13.97
C VAL A 70 1.59 14.40 12.80
N LYS A 71 2.33 15.49 13.00
CA LYS A 71 2.64 16.44 11.93
C LYS A 71 3.58 15.81 10.89
N SER A 72 4.67 15.20 11.34
CA SER A 72 5.63 14.47 10.50
C SER A 72 4.97 13.33 9.74
N LEU A 73 4.10 12.57 10.42
CA LEU A 73 3.33 11.50 9.80
C LEU A 73 2.36 12.00 8.73
N ASN A 74 1.71 13.14 8.93
CA ASN A 74 0.85 13.75 7.91
C ASN A 74 1.66 14.31 6.73
N LEU A 75 2.80 14.95 6.98
CA LEU A 75 3.70 15.38 5.90
C LEU A 75 4.21 14.19 5.06
N LEU A 76 4.41 13.04 5.69
CA LEU A 76 4.74 11.81 4.99
C LEU A 76 3.59 11.38 4.06
N LEU A 77 2.34 11.41 4.55
CA LEU A 77 1.13 11.11 3.78
C LEU A 77 0.88 12.12 2.66
N ASP A 78 1.03 13.43 2.90
CA ASP A 78 0.81 14.47 1.88
C ASP A 78 1.82 14.34 0.74
N GLY A 79 3.03 13.87 1.04
CA GLY A 79 4.03 13.54 0.04
C GLY A 79 3.85 12.16 -0.60
N LEU A 80 2.76 11.44 -0.33
CA LEU A 80 2.34 10.28 -1.08
C LEU A 80 1.32 10.71 -2.13
N ASP A 81 1.56 10.29 -3.38
CA ASP A 81 0.48 10.28 -4.36
C ASP A 81 -0.48 9.13 -4.00
N LEU A 82 -1.52 9.46 -3.21
CA LEU A 82 -2.53 8.51 -2.75
C LEU A 82 -3.28 7.88 -3.94
N ASP A 83 -3.52 8.66 -5.00
CA ASP A 83 -4.16 8.17 -6.22
C ASP A 83 -3.26 7.17 -6.95
N GLU A 84 -1.96 7.44 -7.07
CA GLU A 84 -1.02 6.47 -7.66
C GLU A 84 -0.94 5.19 -6.81
N ASN A 85 -0.92 5.29 -5.48
CA ASN A 85 -0.84 4.11 -4.61
C ASN A 85 -2.10 3.25 -4.67
N ILE A 86 -3.28 3.87 -4.60
CA ILE A 86 -4.57 3.19 -4.78
C ILE A 86 -4.61 2.57 -6.17
N PHE A 87 -4.23 3.31 -7.21
CA PHE A 87 -4.19 2.77 -8.56
C PHE A 87 -3.29 1.53 -8.64
N GLN A 88 -2.10 1.54 -8.07
CA GLN A 88 -1.18 0.39 -8.13
C GLN A 88 -1.68 -0.82 -7.35
N GLU A 89 -2.41 -0.62 -6.24
CA GLU A 89 -3.06 -1.69 -5.48
C GLU A 89 -4.20 -2.34 -6.28
N TYR A 90 -5.03 -1.52 -6.92
CA TYR A 90 -6.22 -1.99 -7.63
C TYR A 90 -6.03 -2.22 -9.14
N LYS A 91 -4.84 -1.92 -9.68
CA LYS A 91 -4.52 -1.97 -11.12
C LYS A 91 -4.97 -3.26 -11.81
N GLU A 92 -4.71 -4.42 -11.19
CA GLU A 92 -5.09 -5.72 -11.75
C GLU A 92 -6.62 -5.86 -11.87
N VAL A 93 -7.36 -5.39 -10.86
CA VAL A 93 -8.83 -5.42 -10.84
C VAL A 93 -9.41 -4.43 -11.85
N LEU A 94 -8.87 -3.22 -11.91
CA LEU A 94 -9.32 -2.19 -12.86
C LEU A 94 -9.10 -2.63 -14.31
N ILE A 95 -7.94 -3.20 -14.62
CA ILE A 95 -7.67 -3.79 -15.95
C ILE A 95 -8.62 -4.95 -16.22
N LEU A 96 -8.88 -5.83 -15.24
CA LEU A 96 -9.83 -6.94 -15.40
C LEU A 96 -11.25 -6.45 -15.70
N ILE A 97 -11.75 -5.45 -14.97
CA ILE A 97 -13.08 -4.85 -15.21
C ILE A 97 -13.13 -4.34 -16.65
N MET A 98 -12.13 -3.57 -17.09
CA MET A 98 -12.10 -3.07 -18.47
C MET A 98 -12.14 -4.17 -19.51
N ILE A 99 -11.29 -5.21 -19.41
CA ILE A 99 -11.30 -6.30 -20.39
C ILE A 99 -12.58 -7.14 -20.36
N THR A 100 -13.34 -7.09 -19.27
CA THR A 100 -14.59 -7.84 -19.13
C THR A 100 -15.76 -7.12 -19.79
N PHE A 101 -15.78 -5.78 -19.73
CA PHE A 101 -16.92 -4.99 -20.18
C PHE A 101 -16.70 -4.27 -21.51
N GLU A 102 -15.45 -4.14 -21.98
CA GLU A 102 -15.14 -3.50 -23.25
C GLU A 102 -15.11 -4.54 -24.38
N GLU A 103 -15.98 -4.39 -25.38
CA GLU A 103 -16.10 -5.32 -26.51
C GLU A 103 -14.85 -5.32 -27.42
N ASN A 104 -14.19 -4.16 -27.55
CA ASN A 104 -13.06 -3.95 -28.46
C ASN A 104 -11.87 -3.33 -27.72
N ILE A 105 -11.17 -4.16 -26.94
CA ILE A 105 -9.99 -3.74 -26.20
C ILE A 105 -8.71 -4.39 -26.71
N ASN A 106 -7.66 -3.59 -26.89
CA ASN A 106 -6.33 -4.09 -27.18
C ASN A 106 -5.27 -3.52 -26.21
N ILE A 107 -4.03 -4.00 -26.34
CA ILE A 107 -2.91 -3.61 -25.46
C ILE A 107 -2.64 -2.10 -25.55
N ASN A 108 -2.73 -1.48 -26.72
CA ASN A 108 -2.49 -0.04 -26.86
C ASN A 108 -3.58 0.77 -26.15
N ASN A 109 -4.86 0.38 -26.27
CA ASN A 109 -5.95 1.03 -25.53
C ASN A 109 -5.71 0.98 -24.01
N LEU A 110 -5.23 -0.16 -23.50
CA LEU A 110 -4.87 -0.32 -22.09
C LEU A 110 -3.66 0.54 -21.70
N CYS A 111 -2.66 0.67 -22.56
CA CYS A 111 -1.50 1.51 -22.28
C CYS A 111 -1.90 2.98 -22.15
N GLU A 112 -2.72 3.47 -23.08
CA GLU A 112 -3.20 4.85 -23.09
C GLU A 112 -4.12 5.14 -21.89
N LYS A 113 -5.12 4.29 -21.66
CA LYS A 113 -6.14 4.53 -20.61
C LYS A 113 -5.59 4.48 -19.18
N PHE A 114 -4.49 3.77 -18.97
CA PHE A 114 -3.84 3.64 -17.67
C PHE A 114 -2.51 4.39 -17.56
N ASP A 115 -2.07 5.07 -18.62
CA ASP A 115 -0.74 5.66 -18.74
C ASP A 115 0.39 4.69 -18.33
N LEU A 116 0.36 3.48 -18.93
CA LEU A 116 1.30 2.41 -18.61
C LEU A 116 2.06 1.94 -19.85
N GLY A 117 3.34 1.62 -19.66
CA GLY A 117 4.13 0.95 -20.69
C GLY A 117 3.60 -0.45 -21.05
N ARG A 118 3.78 -0.84 -22.31
CA ARG A 118 3.37 -2.16 -22.84
C ARG A 118 3.86 -3.34 -22.01
N THR A 119 5.08 -3.28 -21.48
CA THR A 119 5.65 -4.35 -20.63
C THR A 119 4.87 -4.52 -19.33
N THR A 120 4.46 -3.42 -18.71
CA THR A 120 3.66 -3.41 -17.48
C THR A 120 2.29 -4.04 -17.74
N ILE A 121 1.61 -3.61 -18.80
CA ILE A 121 0.31 -4.17 -19.21
C ILE A 121 0.42 -5.67 -19.47
N LYS A 122 1.40 -6.13 -20.28
CA LYS A 122 1.60 -7.56 -20.57
C LYS A 122 1.84 -8.39 -19.31
N THR A 123 2.67 -7.89 -18.40
CA THR A 123 2.98 -8.59 -17.15
C THR A 123 1.75 -8.68 -16.25
N THR A 124 0.97 -7.60 -16.16
CA THR A 124 -0.30 -7.58 -15.42
C THR A 124 -1.32 -8.55 -16.01
N LEU A 125 -1.53 -8.56 -17.32
CA LEU A 125 -2.44 -9.50 -17.99
C LEU A 125 -2.04 -10.97 -17.74
N LYS A 126 -0.75 -11.30 -17.80
CA LYS A 126 -0.25 -12.64 -17.45
C LYS A 126 -0.60 -13.06 -16.02
N LYS A 127 -0.52 -12.13 -15.06
CA LYS A 127 -0.91 -12.39 -13.66
C LYS A 127 -2.41 -12.63 -13.51
N ILE A 128 -3.23 -11.85 -14.21
CA ILE A 128 -4.69 -12.03 -14.23
C ILE A 128 -5.03 -13.40 -14.79
N TYR A 129 -4.45 -13.76 -15.95
CA TYR A 129 -4.68 -15.05 -16.61
C TYR A 129 -4.27 -16.24 -15.73
N SER A 130 -3.10 -16.19 -15.07
CA SER A 130 -2.65 -17.28 -14.20
C SER A 130 -3.55 -17.46 -12.97
N LYS A 131 -4.09 -16.38 -12.42
CA LYS A 131 -5.05 -16.43 -11.31
C LYS A 131 -6.40 -17.04 -11.72
N GLN A 132 -6.90 -16.74 -12.92
CA GLN A 132 -8.16 -17.32 -13.42
C GLN A 132 -8.04 -18.82 -13.71
N ASN A 133 -6.96 -19.24 -14.36
CA ASN A 133 -6.76 -20.67 -14.64
C ASN A 133 -6.67 -21.52 -13.36
N ARG A 134 -6.07 -21.00 -12.30
CA ARG A 134 -6.02 -21.70 -11.00
C ARG A 134 -7.39 -21.99 -10.38
N ARG A 135 -8.44 -21.25 -10.76
CA ARG A 135 -9.83 -21.47 -10.30
C ARG A 135 -10.62 -22.44 -11.18
N LEU A 136 -10.13 -22.78 -12.38
CA LEU A 136 -10.76 -23.74 -13.29
C LEU A 136 -10.28 -25.18 -13.09
N PHE A 137 -9.25 -25.38 -12.25
CA PHE A 137 -8.65 -26.69 -11.94
C PHE A 137 -8.76 -27.08 -10.46
N LEU A 138 -9.68 -26.46 -9.72
CA LEU A 138 -10.11 -26.81 -8.35
C LEU A 138 -11.63 -26.92 -8.36
#